data_AF-A0A076IMQ8-F1
#
_entry.id   AF-A0A076IMQ8-F1
#
_cell.length_a   1.000
_cell.length_b   1.000
_cell.length_c   1.000
_cell.angle_alpha   90.00
_cell.angle_beta   90.00
_cell.angle_gamma   90.00
#
_symmetry.space_group_name_H-M   'P 1'
#
loop_
_entity.id
_entity.type
_entity.pdbx_description
1 polymer ?
#
loop_
_entity_poly.entity_id
_entity_poly.type
_entity_poly.pdbx_seq_one_letter_code
_entity_poly.pdbx_strand_id
1 'polypeptide(L)'
;MSLLAVKRKFIISLTILMVVLSWGGALVFHTLLPRYYFAWYPSIPIFFYLFGLFYIFMFGYCYRVSPQKMVAVYLVAKVTKMMLSILIMSVYAVAVAHQVLSFIGTYMVFYIIFLIFETRFFFHFEIKHKSNRYKYK
;
A
#
# COMPACT_ATOMS: atom_id res chain seq x y z
N MET A 1 5.89 -19.80 11.43
CA MET A 1 6.70 -18.64 11.00
C MET A 1 6.46 -17.53 12.01
N SER A 2 7.51 -16.91 12.57
CA SER A 2 7.33 -15.86 13.58
C SER A 2 6.67 -14.62 12.95
N LEU A 3 5.76 -13.97 13.68
CA LEU A 3 5.09 -12.74 13.24
C LEU A 3 6.10 -11.66 12.83
N LEU A 4 7.21 -11.56 13.57
CA LEU A 4 8.34 -10.68 13.28
C LEU A 4 8.95 -10.92 11.89
N ALA A 5 9.11 -12.19 11.47
CA ALA A 5 9.63 -12.50 10.14
C ALA A 5 8.66 -12.09 9.02
N VAL A 6 7.35 -12.19 9.25
CA VAL A 6 6.31 -11.76 8.31
C VAL A 6 6.29 -10.23 8.21
N LYS A 7 6.34 -9.52 9.34
CA LYS A 7 6.44 -8.05 9.37
C LYS A 7 7.71 -7.57 8.64
N ARG A 8 8.86 -8.18 8.92
CA ARG A 8 10.14 -7.81 8.29
C ARG A 8 10.09 -7.99 6.77
N LYS A 9 9.57 -9.13 6.29
CA LYS A 9 9.41 -9.37 4.85
C LYS A 9 8.47 -8.37 4.19
N PHE A 10 7.35 -8.05 4.84
CA PHE A 10 6.41 -7.04 4.33
C PHE A 10 7.08 -5.67 4.20
N ILE A 11 7.75 -5.20 5.25
CA ILE A 11 8.41 -3.90 5.27
C ILE A 11 9.48 -3.84 4.18
N ILE A 12 10.34 -4.85 4.06
CA ILE A 12 11.37 -4.88 3.01
C ILE A 12 10.74 -4.80 1.62
N SER A 13 9.73 -5.63 1.33
CA SER A 13 9.07 -5.60 0.03
C SER A 13 8.33 -4.28 -0.23
N LEU A 14 7.72 -3.69 0.79
CA LEU A 14 7.07 -2.38 0.72
C LEU A 14 8.09 -1.27 0.42
N THR A 15 9.23 -1.25 1.12
CA THR A 15 10.29 -0.27 0.89
C THR A 15 10.84 -0.39 -0.52
N ILE A 16 11.13 -1.60 -1.01
CA ILE A 16 11.60 -1.83 -2.38
C ILE A 16 10.56 -1.32 -3.38
N LEU A 17 9.28 -1.66 -3.19
CA LEU A 17 8.20 -1.20 -4.05
C LEU A 17 8.14 0.33 -4.11
N MET A 18 8.24 1.01 -2.97
CA MET A 18 8.18 2.47 -2.91
C MET A 18 9.39 3.15 -3.54
N VAL A 19 10.58 2.57 -3.38
CA VAL A 19 11.80 3.08 -4.04
C VAL A 19 11.69 2.93 -5.55
N VAL A 20 11.27 1.77 -6.04
CA VAL A 20 11.07 1.51 -7.47
C VAL A 20 9.98 2.41 -8.04
N LEU A 21 8.87 2.60 -7.34
CA LEU A 21 7.80 3.48 -7.80
C LEU A 21 8.21 4.95 -7.80
N SER A 22 8.94 5.41 -6.79
CA SER A 22 9.44 6.79 -6.72
C SER A 22 10.43 7.08 -7.85
N TRP A 23 11.45 6.21 -8.01
CA TRP A 23 12.46 6.39 -9.04
C TRP A 23 11.87 6.19 -10.44
N GLY A 24 11.09 5.13 -10.62
CA GLY A 24 10.45 4.80 -11.89
C GLY A 24 9.45 5.86 -12.34
N GLY A 25 8.60 6.35 -11.45
CA GLY A 25 7.67 7.42 -11.81
C GLY A 25 8.37 8.74 -12.04
N ALA A 26 9.42 9.09 -11.28
CA ALA A 26 10.24 10.27 -11.58
C ALA A 26 10.86 10.18 -12.98
N LEU A 27 11.43 9.03 -13.37
CA LEU A 27 11.96 8.82 -14.72
C LEU A 27 10.88 8.99 -15.79
N VAL A 28 9.68 8.42 -15.60
CA VAL A 28 8.56 8.56 -16.54
C VAL A 28 8.15 10.03 -16.69
N PHE A 29 8.07 10.78 -15.60
CA PHE A 29 7.76 12.20 -15.68
C PHE A 29 8.86 13.00 -16.35
N HIS A 30 10.14 12.73 -16.07
CA HIS A 30 11.24 13.48 -16.67
C HIS A 30 11.46 13.18 -18.16
N THR A 31 11.13 11.97 -18.62
CA THR A 31 11.40 11.54 -20.01
C THR A 31 10.17 11.60 -20.92
N LEU A 32 9.04 11.04 -20.48
CA LEU A 32 7.87 10.85 -21.32
C LEU A 32 6.82 11.96 -21.13
N LEU A 33 6.71 12.50 -19.93
CA LEU A 33 5.63 13.43 -19.55
C LEU A 33 6.14 14.67 -18.77
N PRO A 34 7.14 15.42 -19.26
CA PRO A 34 7.77 16.51 -18.52
C PRO A 34 6.82 17.66 -18.18
N ARG A 35 5.79 17.89 -19.01
CA ARG A 35 4.74 18.90 -18.74
C ARG A 35 3.81 18.54 -17.58
N TYR A 36 3.78 17.27 -17.16
CA TYR A 36 2.90 16.76 -16.11
C TYR A 36 3.65 16.45 -14.81
N TYR A 37 4.94 16.78 -14.73
CA TYR A 37 5.69 16.69 -13.49
C TYR A 37 5.18 17.76 -12.51
N PHE A 38 4.82 17.33 -11.30
CA PHE A 38 4.37 18.19 -10.23
C PHE A 38 5.29 18.06 -9.02
N ALA A 39 5.61 19.18 -8.38
CA ALA A 39 6.52 19.23 -7.24
C ALA A 39 6.07 18.33 -6.06
N TRP A 40 4.77 18.09 -5.93
CA TRP A 40 4.19 17.24 -4.89
C TRP A 40 4.24 15.74 -5.20
N TYR A 41 4.83 15.30 -6.31
CA TYR A 41 4.93 13.89 -6.69
C TYR A 41 5.51 13.00 -5.58
N PRO A 42 6.62 13.36 -4.90
CA PRO A 42 7.20 12.54 -3.84
C PRO A 42 6.26 12.28 -2.64
N SER A 43 5.24 13.13 -2.43
CA SER A 43 4.29 12.95 -1.33
C SER A 43 3.42 11.69 -1.47
N ILE A 44 3.14 11.25 -2.70
CA ILE A 44 2.32 10.07 -2.99
C ILE A 44 2.99 8.78 -2.49
N PRO A 45 4.21 8.39 -2.93
CA PRO A 45 4.90 7.21 -2.41
C PRO A 45 5.09 7.26 -0.90
N ILE A 46 5.41 8.43 -0.33
CA ILE A 46 5.56 8.59 1.13
C ILE A 46 4.26 8.26 1.84
N PHE A 47 3.12 8.76 1.36
CA PHE A 47 1.81 8.46 1.92
C PHE A 47 1.50 6.96 1.89
N PHE A 48 1.66 6.30 0.74
CA PHE A 48 1.42 4.86 0.64
C PHE A 48 2.38 4.04 1.49
N TYR A 49 3.63 4.49 1.66
CA TYR A 49 4.59 3.86 2.56
C TYR A 49 4.14 3.90 4.02
N LEU A 50 3.78 5.09 4.52
CA LEU A 50 3.28 5.28 5.88
C LEU A 50 2.01 4.47 6.12
N PHE A 51 1.10 4.45 5.15
CA PHE A 51 -0.10 3.64 5.22
C PHE A 51 0.21 2.14 5.28
N GLY A 52 1.16 1.67 4.47
CA GLY A 52 1.61 0.27 4.52
C GLY A 52 2.25 -0.11 5.85
N LEU A 53 3.02 0.80 6.46
CA LEU A 53 3.54 0.60 7.80
C LEU A 53 2.40 0.49 8.83
N PHE A 54 1.45 1.44 8.81
CA PHE A 54 0.28 1.40 9.68
C PHE A 54 -0.49 0.08 9.53
N TYR A 55 -0.70 -0.37 8.29
CA TYR A 55 -1.35 -1.63 7.98
C TYR A 55 -0.66 -2.84 8.63
N ILE A 56 0.67 -2.98 8.49
CA ILE A 56 1.38 -4.14 9.05
C ILE A 56 1.44 -4.12 10.59
N PHE A 57 1.40 -2.93 11.20
CA PHE A 57 1.28 -2.78 12.64
C PHE A 57 -0.09 -3.24 13.15
N MET A 58 -1.17 -2.73 12.55
CA MET A 58 -2.55 -3.15 12.86
C MET A 58 -2.74 -4.64 12.63
N PHE A 59 -2.25 -5.17 11.51
CA PHE A 59 -2.28 -6.59 11.18
C PHE A 59 -1.57 -7.43 12.25
N GLY A 60 -0.40 -6.99 12.72
CA GLY A 60 0.34 -7.68 13.77
C GLY A 60 -0.41 -7.71 15.11
N TYR A 61 -1.11 -6.63 15.46
CA TYR A 61 -1.95 -6.58 16.65
C TYR A 61 -3.15 -7.54 16.52
N CYS A 62 -3.90 -7.46 15.43
CA CYS A 62 -5.08 -8.31 15.22
C CYS A 62 -4.72 -9.80 15.10
N TYR A 63 -3.56 -10.14 14.53
CA TYR A 63 -3.07 -11.52 14.45
C TYR A 63 -2.89 -12.17 15.84
N ARG A 64 -2.44 -11.39 16.84
CA ARG A 64 -2.32 -11.87 18.23
C ARG A 64 -3.68 -12.10 18.88
N VAL A 65 -4.66 -11.26 18.59
CA VAL A 65 -5.99 -11.30 19.24
C VAL A 65 -6.88 -12.38 18.65
N SER A 66 -7.00 -12.47 17.32
CA SER A 66 -7.86 -13.47 16.68
C SER A 66 -7.41 -13.82 15.26
N PRO A 67 -6.56 -14.86 15.07
CA PRO A 67 -6.08 -15.27 13.74
C PRO A 67 -7.20 -15.83 12.83
N GLN A 68 -8.38 -16.10 13.37
CA GLN A 68 -9.55 -16.55 12.59
C GLN A 68 -10.28 -15.41 11.88
N LYS A 69 -10.12 -14.15 12.33
CA LYS A 69 -10.82 -12.97 11.78
C LYS A 69 -9.96 -12.15 10.81
N MET A 70 -8.86 -12.71 10.30
CA MET A 70 -7.89 -11.98 9.47
C MET A 70 -8.48 -11.44 8.15
N VAL A 71 -9.45 -12.15 7.56
CA VAL A 71 -10.17 -11.69 6.37
C VAL A 71 -10.97 -10.42 6.66
N ALA A 72 -11.61 -10.34 7.83
CA ALA A 72 -12.37 -9.16 8.24
C ALA A 72 -11.43 -7.96 8.48
N VAL A 73 -10.29 -8.16 9.13
CA VAL A 73 -9.28 -7.11 9.34
C VAL A 73 -8.73 -6.60 8.00
N TYR A 74 -8.51 -7.49 7.04
CA TYR A 74 -8.10 -7.13 5.69
C TYR A 74 -9.17 -6.28 4.97
N LEU A 75 -10.44 -6.70 5.02
CA LEU A 75 -11.54 -5.94 4.41
C LEU A 75 -11.69 -4.56 5.06
N VAL A 76 -11.64 -4.48 6.39
CA VAL A 76 -11.70 -3.20 7.11
C VAL A 76 -10.56 -2.29 6.69
N ALA A 77 -9.32 -2.79 6.68
CA ALA A 77 -8.17 -2.01 6.24
C ALA A 77 -8.29 -1.53 4.79
N LYS A 78 -8.83 -2.37 3.90
CA LYS A 78 -9.09 -2.02 2.49
C LYS A 78 -10.10 -0.87 2.38
N VAL A 79 -11.18 -0.94 3.16
CA VAL A 79 -12.21 0.12 3.21
C VAL A 79 -11.66 1.40 3.83
N THR A 80 -10.93 1.31 4.94
CA THR A 80 -10.27 2.46 5.57
C THR A 80 -9.31 3.15 4.60
N LYS A 81 -8.55 2.37 3.82
CA LYS A 81 -7.66 2.90 2.77
C LYS A 81 -8.44 3.62 1.68
N MET A 82 -9.57 3.07 1.21
CA MET A 82 -10.42 3.73 0.23
C MET A 82 -10.97 5.05 0.75
N MET A 83 -11.46 5.08 1.99
CA MET A 83 -11.97 6.33 2.60
C MET A 83 -10.87 7.38 2.75
N LEU A 84 -9.68 6.97 3.22
CA LEU A 84 -8.55 7.87 3.39
C LEU A 84 -8.00 8.39 2.04
N SER A 85 -8.01 7.53 1.02
CA SER A 85 -7.67 7.89 -0.36
C SER A 85 -8.59 8.98 -0.91
N ILE A 86 -9.90 8.84 -0.74
CA ILE A 86 -10.88 9.82 -1.21
C ILE A 86 -10.69 11.15 -0.48
N LEU A 87 -10.43 11.11 0.84
CA LEU A 87 -10.17 12.31 1.65
C LEU A 87 -8.90 13.05 1.20
N ILE A 88 -7.82 12.33 0.90
CA ILE A 88 -6.58 12.97 0.43
C ILE A 88 -6.74 13.53 -0.98
N MET A 89 -7.44 12.82 -1.86
CA MET A 89 -7.78 13.34 -3.17
C MET A 89 -8.61 14.63 -3.08
N SER A 90 -9.59 14.70 -2.18
CA SER A 90 -10.41 15.90 -2.02
C SER A 90 -9.61 17.07 -1.45
N VAL A 91 -8.76 16.84 -0.44
CA VAL A 91 -7.86 17.88 0.10
C VAL A 91 -6.89 18.39 -0.96
N TYR A 92 -6.28 17.50 -1.74
CA TYR A 92 -5.35 17.89 -2.80
C TYR A 92 -6.06 18.66 -3.93
N ALA A 93 -7.26 18.25 -4.33
CA ALA A 93 -8.04 18.94 -5.34
C ALA A 93 -8.36 20.39 -4.93
N VAL A 94 -8.62 20.63 -3.66
CA VAL A 94 -8.86 21.98 -3.12
C VAL A 94 -7.56 22.78 -2.97
N ALA A 95 -6.48 22.15 -2.49
CA ALA A 95 -5.21 22.83 -2.20
C ALA A 95 -4.36 23.14 -3.45
N VAL A 96 -4.39 22.28 -4.47
CA VAL A 96 -3.50 22.33 -5.63
C VAL A 96 -4.30 22.13 -6.92
N ALA A 97 -5.15 23.11 -7.24
CA ALA A 97 -6.07 23.08 -8.38
C ALA A 97 -5.38 23.06 -9.76
N HIS A 98 -4.10 23.44 -9.86
CA HIS A 98 -3.42 23.64 -11.14
C HIS A 98 -3.09 22.34 -11.91
N GLN A 99 -2.99 21.17 -11.25
CA GLN A 99 -2.63 19.89 -11.89
C GLN A 99 -3.33 18.66 -11.28
N VAL A 100 -4.63 18.79 -10.98
CA VAL A 100 -5.42 17.74 -10.31
C VAL A 100 -5.49 16.45 -11.13
N LEU A 101 -5.57 16.54 -12.46
CA LEU A 101 -5.69 15.36 -13.33
C LEU A 101 -4.43 14.47 -13.26
N SER A 102 -3.24 15.07 -13.30
CA SER A 102 -1.96 14.35 -13.19
C SER A 102 -1.79 13.73 -11.81
N PHE A 103 -2.20 14.44 -10.76
CA PHE A 103 -2.19 13.90 -9.40
C PHE A 103 -3.12 12.70 -9.27
N ILE A 104 -4.38 12.82 -9.70
CA ILE A 104 -5.38 11.72 -9.62
C ILE A 104 -4.89 10.51 -10.41
N GLY A 105 -4.41 10.71 -11.65
CA GLY A 105 -3.92 9.62 -12.49
C GLY A 105 -2.74 8.89 -11.84
N THR A 106 -1.76 9.63 -11.32
CA THR A 106 -0.61 9.06 -10.60
C THR A 106 -1.06 8.32 -9.34
N TYR A 107 -1.94 8.95 -8.56
CA TYR A 107 -2.46 8.37 -7.33
C TYR A 107 -3.21 7.06 -7.60
N MET A 108 -4.04 7.00 -8.64
CA MET A 108 -4.74 5.78 -9.05
C MET A 108 -3.78 4.66 -9.43
N VAL A 109 -2.74 4.95 -10.22
CA VAL A 109 -1.74 3.94 -10.60
C VAL A 109 -1.04 3.40 -9.35
N PHE A 110 -0.59 4.27 -8.45
CA PHE A 110 0.02 3.87 -7.18
C PHE A 110 -0.93 3.04 -6.33
N TYR A 111 -2.20 3.44 -6.27
CA TYR A 111 -3.24 2.73 -5.54
C TYR A 111 -3.45 1.31 -6.04
N ILE A 112 -3.55 1.11 -7.36
CA ILE A 112 -3.72 -0.21 -8.00
C ILE A 112 -2.49 -1.09 -7.73
N ILE A 113 -1.29 -0.56 -7.94
CA ILE A 113 -0.04 -1.33 -7.70
C ILE A 113 0.03 -1.77 -6.24
N PHE A 114 -0.29 -0.88 -5.32
CA PHE A 114 -0.31 -1.22 -3.90
C PHE A 114 -1.39 -2.25 -3.56
N LEU A 115 -2.58 -2.17 -4.16
CA LEU A 115 -3.64 -3.17 -3.97
C LEU A 115 -3.20 -4.56 -4.44
N ILE A 116 -2.52 -4.65 -5.59
CA ILE A 116 -1.96 -5.90 -6.10
C ILE A 116 -0.92 -6.43 -5.12
N PHE A 117 -0.02 -5.58 -4.64
CA PHE A 117 0.99 -5.94 -3.65
C PHE A 117 0.36 -6.48 -2.35
N GLU A 118 -0.61 -5.78 -1.77
CA GLU A 118 -1.33 -6.22 -0.57
C GLU A 118 -2.02 -7.58 -0.79
N THR A 119 -2.70 -7.73 -1.92
CA THR A 119 -3.43 -8.97 -2.25
C THR A 119 -2.47 -10.15 -2.39
N ARG A 120 -1.33 -9.96 -3.08
CA ARG A 120 -0.31 -10.99 -3.26
C ARG A 120 0.32 -11.40 -1.93
N PHE A 121 0.62 -10.42 -1.07
CA PHE A 121 1.18 -10.69 0.25
C PHE A 121 0.19 -11.49 1.12
N PHE A 122 -1.07 -11.07 1.14
CA PHE A 122 -2.13 -11.73 1.90
C PHE A 122 -2.34 -13.18 1.43
N PHE A 123 -2.44 -13.40 0.12
CA PHE A 123 -2.67 -14.73 -0.43
C PHE A 123 -1.50 -15.67 -0.13
N HIS A 124 -0.26 -15.19 -0.26
CA HIS A 124 0.93 -15.96 0.12
C HIS A 124 0.93 -16.29 1.61
N PHE A 125 0.51 -15.35 2.46
CA PHE A 125 0.40 -15.56 3.90
C PHE A 125 -0.68 -16.60 4.24
N GLU A 126 -1.87 -16.52 3.64
CA GLU A 126 -2.99 -17.43 3.91
C GLU A 126 -2.66 -18.87 3.52
N ILE A 127 -2.09 -19.09 2.32
CA ILE A 127 -1.67 -20.43 1.87
C ILE A 127 -0.67 -21.04 2.86
N LYS A 128 0.32 -20.25 3.30
CA LYS A 128 1.35 -20.71 4.22
C LYS A 128 0.81 -20.99 5.62
N HIS A 129 -0.22 -20.25 6.05
CA HIS A 129 -0.90 -20.49 7.31
C HIS A 129 -1.78 -21.76 7.25
N LYS A 130 -2.56 -21.96 6.17
CA LYS A 130 -3.35 -23.17 5.95
C LYS A 130 -2.47 -24.42 5.88
N SER A 131 -1.37 -24.40 5.13
CA SER A 131 -0.44 -25.53 5.03
C SER A 131 0.15 -25.96 6.39
N ASN A 132 0.52 -25.01 7.25
CA ASN A 132 0.99 -25.33 8.60
C ASN A 132 -0.11 -25.91 9.51
N ARG A 133 -1.37 -25.48 9.36
CA ARG A 133 -2.52 -26.05 10.09
C ARG A 133 -2.76 -27.53 9.75
N TYR A 134 -2.49 -27.95 8.51
CA TYR A 134 -2.64 -29.34 8.07
C TYR A 134 -1.43 -30.22 8.41
N LYS A 135 -0.24 -29.64 8.59
CA LYS A 135 0.99 -30.39 8.90
C LYS A 135 1.12 -30.79 10.39
N TYR A 136 0.29 -30.22 11.26
CA TYR A 136 0.24 -30.49 12.70
C TYR A 136 -1.15 -30.96 13.17
N LYS A 137 -1.93 -31.50 12.23
CA LYS A 137 -3.15 -32.26 12.50
C LYS A 137 -2.87 -33.72 12.14
#